data_AF-A0A8T1WJW9-F1
#
_entry.id   AF-A0A8T1WJW9-F1
#
_cell.length_a   1.000
_cell.length_b   1.000
_cell.length_c   1.000
_cell.angle_alpha   90.00
_cell.angle_beta   90.00
_cell.angle_gamma   90.00
#
_symmetry.space_group_name_H-M   'P 1'
#
loop_
_entity.id
_entity.type
_entity.pdbx_description
1 polymer ?
#
loop_
_entity_poly.entity_id
_entity_poly.type
_entity_poly.pdbx_seq_one_letter_code
_entity_poly.pdbx_strand_id
1 'polypeptide(L)'
;MLSLLSFSLLWAAASAACSRDTTALTSDCSSQCFEGRPCIAFASDASCNATTFGTCVNGASGSSSADSCAFECFTNGPNDFAAEGSVDFTEYVFFIPYGTQESKWEANWTSSQASTVDSQLQSEEDETKDYPSESNLVFEDIEPLEFLSTTTSVMFVGGTSVWGVRGKVSQVKLSPAFLSSNTQLTKISMVNLGFDVDPPQSTFPTKNVESFRMSNCLLSTYPADLEFMTTIVHVDFSLNYFKDYPVKFSHATMQTLNLSTNALTACSGDFPNMVNLDLSGNTLEEVPSNIFDMPNLKSLNLSGNSFSDVSLTPDQLIGVGYNWRSICLHQHG
;
A
#
# COMPACT_ATOMS: atom_id res chain seq x y z
N MET A 1 21.41 55.94 10.43
CA MET A 1 20.39 55.51 9.45
C MET A 1 20.44 53.99 9.37
N LEU A 2 19.67 53.28 10.21
CA LEU A 2 19.36 51.87 10.02
C LEU A 2 17.84 51.79 9.99
N SER A 3 17.28 51.41 8.83
CA SER A 3 15.85 51.15 8.65
C SER A 3 15.63 49.65 8.79
N LEU A 4 14.90 49.26 9.84
CA LEU A 4 14.37 47.91 10.02
C LEU A 4 13.18 47.74 9.07
N LEU A 5 13.34 46.91 8.04
CA LEU A 5 12.23 46.44 7.21
C LEU A 5 11.59 45.24 7.92
N SER A 6 10.42 45.50 8.51
CA SER A 6 9.49 44.47 8.99
C SER A 6 8.89 43.74 7.79
N PHE A 7 9.28 42.48 7.58
CA PHE A 7 8.55 41.56 6.71
C PHE A 7 7.32 41.06 7.48
N SER A 8 6.17 41.68 7.22
CA SER A 8 4.87 41.12 7.56
C SER A 8 4.61 39.90 6.68
N LEU A 9 4.67 38.71 7.26
CA LEU A 9 4.09 37.49 6.69
C LEU A 9 2.57 37.70 6.57
N LEU A 10 2.13 38.09 5.38
CA LEU A 10 0.73 37.97 5.00
C LEU A 10 0.47 36.48 4.77
N TRP A 11 -0.14 35.85 5.76
CA TRP A 11 -0.81 34.56 5.61
C TRP A 11 -2.02 34.81 4.71
N ALA A 12 -1.86 34.56 3.40
CA ALA A 12 -2.99 34.40 2.52
C ALA A 12 -3.59 33.03 2.84
N ALA A 13 -4.66 33.01 3.64
CA ALA A 13 -5.56 31.89 3.65
C ALA A 13 -6.09 31.77 2.21
N ALA A 14 -5.59 30.81 1.46
CA ALA A 14 -6.16 30.46 0.17
C ALA A 14 -7.59 29.99 0.48
N SER A 15 -8.59 30.80 0.11
CA SER A 15 -9.96 30.31 0.01
C SER A 15 -9.92 29.18 -1.01
N ALA A 16 -10.14 27.93 -0.57
CA ALA A 16 -10.21 26.77 -1.46
C ALA A 16 -11.23 27.09 -2.57
N ALA A 17 -10.73 27.30 -3.79
CA ALA A 17 -11.59 27.44 -4.94
C ALA A 17 -12.13 26.03 -5.24
N CYS A 18 -13.43 25.84 -5.06
CA CYS A 18 -14.10 24.55 -5.03
C CYS A 18 -14.23 23.83 -6.40
N SER A 19 -13.47 24.24 -7.41
CA SER A 19 -13.48 23.62 -8.73
C SER A 19 -12.48 22.45 -8.75
N ARG A 20 -12.95 21.26 -8.37
CA ARG A 20 -12.17 20.01 -8.52
C ARG A 20 -12.54 19.34 -9.84
N ASP A 21 -11.53 19.04 -10.66
CA ASP A 21 -11.76 18.37 -11.95
C ASP A 21 -12.15 16.89 -11.77
N THR A 22 -11.77 16.27 -10.65
CA THR A 22 -12.00 14.84 -10.36
C THR A 22 -12.35 14.58 -8.89
N THR A 23 -13.04 13.46 -8.67
CA THR A 23 -13.33 12.94 -7.32
C THR A 23 -12.06 12.32 -6.75
N ALA A 24 -11.67 12.73 -5.55
CA ALA A 24 -10.41 12.31 -4.95
C ALA A 24 -10.51 12.04 -3.45
N LEU A 25 -9.69 11.13 -2.96
CA LEU A 25 -9.39 10.99 -1.54
C LEU A 25 -8.38 12.08 -1.13
N THR A 26 -8.71 12.89 -0.12
CA THR A 26 -7.91 14.05 0.28
C THR A 26 -8.02 14.35 1.78
N SER A 27 -7.05 15.07 2.32
CA SER A 27 -7.16 15.72 3.64
C SER A 27 -7.67 17.16 3.57
N ASP A 28 -7.80 17.76 2.39
CA ASP A 28 -8.36 19.11 2.22
C ASP A 28 -9.90 19.08 2.22
N CYS A 29 -10.46 18.85 3.40
CA CYS A 29 -11.89 18.67 3.60
C CYS A 29 -12.62 19.94 4.02
N SER A 30 -12.07 21.14 3.71
CA SER A 30 -12.68 22.44 4.06
C SER A 30 -13.12 22.56 5.53
N SER A 31 -12.36 21.96 6.46
CA SER A 31 -12.68 21.87 7.89
C SER A 31 -14.03 21.20 8.25
N GLN A 32 -14.64 20.48 7.31
CA GLN A 32 -15.91 19.77 7.53
C GLN A 32 -15.72 18.44 8.26
N CYS A 33 -14.56 17.81 8.07
CA CYS A 33 -14.21 16.57 8.76
C CYS A 33 -13.43 16.88 10.03
N PHE A 34 -13.57 16.01 11.04
CA PHE A 34 -12.76 16.08 12.25
C PHE A 34 -11.26 16.09 11.90
N GLU A 35 -10.46 16.77 12.71
CA GLU A 35 -9.04 17.00 12.43
C GLU A 35 -8.29 15.69 12.11
N GLY A 36 -7.51 15.72 11.02
CA GLY A 36 -6.72 14.59 10.54
C GLY A 36 -7.52 13.40 10.00
N ARG A 37 -8.83 13.55 9.79
CA ARG A 37 -9.63 12.60 9.01
C ARG A 37 -9.65 13.02 7.54
N PRO A 38 -9.27 12.12 6.61
CA PRO A 38 -9.47 12.38 5.20
C PRO A 38 -10.96 12.32 4.82
N CYS A 39 -11.26 12.75 3.62
CA CYS A 39 -12.57 12.70 2.99
C CYS A 39 -12.46 12.35 1.52
N ILE A 40 -13.58 11.92 0.95
CA ILE A 40 -13.77 11.96 -0.50
C ILE A 40 -14.31 13.34 -0.85
N ALA A 41 -13.55 14.07 -1.66
CA ALA A 41 -13.98 15.32 -2.28
C ALA A 41 -14.49 15.02 -3.69
N PHE A 42 -15.74 15.38 -3.99
CA PHE A 42 -16.38 15.04 -5.26
C PHE A 42 -16.14 16.13 -6.33
N ALA A 43 -15.98 15.71 -7.60
CA ALA A 43 -15.92 16.63 -8.74
C ALA A 43 -17.23 17.40 -8.97
N SER A 44 -18.36 16.87 -8.48
CA SER A 44 -19.67 17.53 -8.55
C SER A 44 -20.57 17.12 -7.40
N ASP A 45 -21.38 18.06 -6.90
CA ASP A 45 -22.31 17.82 -5.80
C ASP A 45 -23.31 16.69 -6.05
N ALA A 46 -23.71 16.51 -7.31
CA ALA A 46 -24.66 15.46 -7.71
C ALA A 46 -24.08 14.03 -7.55
N SER A 47 -22.76 13.91 -7.43
CA SER A 47 -22.08 12.62 -7.26
C SER A 47 -21.99 12.18 -5.80
N CYS A 48 -22.25 13.08 -4.85
CA CYS A 48 -22.28 12.74 -3.43
C CYS A 48 -23.65 12.16 -3.09
N ASN A 49 -23.69 10.84 -2.85
CA ASN A 49 -24.90 10.11 -2.54
C ASN A 49 -24.73 9.42 -1.18
N ALA A 50 -24.68 10.19 -0.10
CA ALA A 50 -24.42 9.79 1.30
C ALA A 50 -25.03 8.43 1.69
N THR A 51 -24.32 7.34 1.38
CA THR A 51 -24.86 5.99 1.51
C THR A 51 -23.92 5.06 2.27
N THR A 52 -22.64 5.42 2.46
CA THR A 52 -21.69 4.54 3.17
C THR A 52 -20.78 5.29 4.16
N PHE A 53 -20.38 6.53 3.90
CA PHE A 53 -19.51 7.31 4.78
C PHE A 53 -20.15 8.64 5.17
N GLY A 54 -20.14 9.00 6.45
CA GLY A 54 -20.54 10.34 6.87
C GLY A 54 -21.92 10.82 6.34
N THR A 55 -22.07 12.13 6.26
CA THR A 55 -23.14 12.80 5.54
C THR A 55 -22.49 13.71 4.52
N CYS A 56 -23.01 13.79 3.29
CA CYS A 56 -22.56 14.78 2.31
C CYS A 56 -22.65 16.17 2.92
N VAL A 57 -21.50 16.81 3.10
CA VAL A 57 -21.42 18.18 3.59
C VAL A 57 -21.12 19.09 2.42
N ASN A 58 -22.03 20.02 2.13
CA ASN A 58 -21.79 21.06 1.13
C ASN A 58 -21.00 22.18 1.81
N GLY A 59 -19.84 22.55 1.25
CA GLY A 59 -19.02 23.67 1.75
C GLY A 59 -19.72 25.05 1.72
N ALA A 60 -20.91 25.15 1.14
CA ALA A 60 -21.67 26.40 1.03
C ALA A 60 -22.59 26.63 2.23
N SER A 61 -22.05 26.93 3.41
CA SER A 61 -22.85 27.60 4.44
C SER A 61 -23.05 29.08 4.06
N GLY A 62 -24.01 29.35 3.17
CA GLY A 62 -24.61 30.68 3.03
C GLY A 62 -24.31 31.53 1.77
N SER A 63 -23.68 31.01 0.72
CA SER A 63 -23.49 31.75 -0.54
C SER A 63 -24.33 31.18 -1.69
N SER A 64 -25.21 32.00 -2.25
CA SER A 64 -26.08 31.70 -3.38
C SER A 64 -25.35 31.69 -4.73
N SER A 65 -24.26 30.93 -4.88
CA SER A 65 -23.54 30.80 -6.15
C SER A 65 -22.56 29.63 -6.17
N ALA A 66 -22.80 28.67 -7.05
CA ALA A 66 -21.87 27.84 -7.85
C ALA A 66 -20.64 27.12 -7.24
N ASP A 67 -20.25 27.36 -5.99
CA ASP A 67 -19.03 26.81 -5.36
C ASP A 67 -19.35 25.97 -4.12
N SER A 68 -20.34 25.07 -4.20
CA SER A 68 -20.45 23.99 -3.22
C SER A 68 -19.58 22.84 -3.71
N CYS A 69 -18.54 22.49 -2.94
CA CYS A 69 -17.99 21.15 -2.99
C CYS A 69 -18.82 20.27 -2.06
N ALA A 70 -19.22 19.10 -2.52
CA ALA A 70 -19.65 18.03 -1.64
C ALA A 70 -18.43 17.25 -1.16
N PHE A 71 -18.40 17.01 0.14
CA PHE A 71 -17.41 16.14 0.79
C PHE A 71 -18.11 15.03 1.56
N GLU A 72 -17.48 13.87 1.59
CA GLU A 72 -17.90 12.74 2.40
C GLU A 72 -16.74 12.34 3.32
N CYS A 73 -16.87 12.63 4.61
CA CYS A 73 -15.82 12.38 5.60
C CYS A 73 -15.69 10.88 5.88
N PHE A 74 -14.46 10.39 6.01
CA PHE A 74 -14.24 9.03 6.49
C PHE A 74 -14.69 8.90 7.94
N THR A 75 -15.39 7.81 8.22
CA THR A 75 -15.81 7.40 9.54
C THR A 75 -15.02 6.18 9.97
N ASN A 76 -14.70 6.08 11.25
CA ASN A 76 -14.21 4.86 11.84
C ASN A 76 -15.41 3.97 12.24
N GLY A 77 -16.02 3.36 11.23
CA GLY A 77 -16.88 2.20 11.39
C GLY A 77 -18.31 2.52 11.79
N PRO A 78 -19.16 1.49 11.91
CA PRO A 78 -20.59 1.66 12.14
C PRO A 78 -20.93 2.35 13.48
N ASN A 79 -19.98 2.40 14.43
CA ASN A 79 -20.16 2.98 15.77
C ASN A 79 -19.73 4.45 15.87
N ASP A 80 -19.18 5.05 14.82
CA ASP A 80 -18.68 6.44 14.82
C ASP A 80 -19.80 7.50 14.97
N PHE A 81 -21.06 7.10 14.73
CA PHE A 81 -22.24 7.96 14.85
C PHE A 81 -22.98 7.85 16.20
N ALA A 82 -22.64 6.87 17.05
CA ALA A 82 -23.41 6.54 18.24
C ALA A 82 -22.53 6.53 19.50
N ALA A 83 -22.30 7.72 20.08
CA ALA A 83 -22.13 8.06 21.51
C ALA A 83 -21.38 7.16 22.53
N GLU A 84 -20.78 6.00 22.22
CA GLU A 84 -20.25 5.06 23.23
C GLU A 84 -18.88 4.43 22.89
N GLY A 85 -17.95 5.18 22.31
CA GLY A 85 -16.55 4.72 22.22
C GLY A 85 -15.59 5.78 21.73
N SER A 86 -14.39 5.85 22.33
CA SER A 86 -13.30 6.66 21.78
C SER A 86 -12.87 6.05 20.46
N VAL A 87 -13.07 6.79 19.39
CA VAL A 87 -12.68 6.39 18.04
C VAL A 87 -11.17 6.27 17.96
N ASP A 88 -10.67 5.09 17.60
CA ASP A 88 -9.23 4.83 17.48
C ASP A 88 -8.72 5.25 16.09
N PHE A 89 -7.93 6.32 16.04
CA PHE A 89 -7.29 6.81 14.81
C PHE A 89 -5.88 6.28 14.61
N THR A 90 -5.49 5.20 15.29
CA THR A 90 -4.15 4.61 15.13
C THR A 90 -3.97 3.93 13.78
N GLU A 91 -5.06 3.43 13.18
CA GLU A 91 -5.05 2.74 11.91
C GLU A 91 -6.16 3.25 10.98
N TYR A 92 -5.80 3.51 9.73
CA TYR A 92 -6.76 3.68 8.65
C TYR A 92 -6.62 2.54 7.65
N VAL A 93 -7.74 1.98 7.25
CA VAL A 93 -7.83 1.08 6.09
C VAL A 93 -8.71 1.79 5.06
N PHE A 94 -8.44 1.57 3.78
CA PHE A 94 -9.21 2.15 2.68
C PHE A 94 -9.41 1.05 1.66
N PHE A 95 -10.62 0.48 1.62
CA PHE A 95 -11.00 -0.36 0.49
C PHE A 95 -11.29 0.53 -0.72
N ILE A 96 -11.03 0.04 -1.91
CA ILE A 96 -11.24 0.75 -3.17
C ILE A 96 -11.79 -0.29 -4.13
N PRO A 97 -13.10 -0.33 -4.40
CA PRO A 97 -13.69 -1.35 -5.24
C PRO A 97 -12.98 -1.44 -6.59
N TYR A 98 -12.94 -2.64 -7.18
CA TYR A 98 -12.42 -2.80 -8.53
C TYR A 98 -13.26 -1.94 -9.49
N GLY A 99 -12.61 -0.98 -10.13
CA GLY A 99 -13.24 -0.11 -11.12
C GLY A 99 -13.55 -0.83 -12.42
N THR A 100 -14.12 -0.11 -13.37
CA THR A 100 -14.36 -0.60 -14.74
C THR A 100 -13.10 -0.57 -15.61
N GLN A 101 -12.03 0.09 -15.15
CA GLN A 101 -10.77 0.13 -15.87
C GLN A 101 -9.99 -1.16 -15.65
N GLU A 102 -9.74 -1.86 -16.75
CA GLU A 102 -8.91 -3.07 -16.76
C GLU A 102 -7.44 -2.70 -16.53
N SER A 103 -6.75 -3.47 -15.70
CA SER A 103 -5.29 -3.39 -15.63
C SER A 103 -4.62 -3.82 -16.94
N LYS A 104 -3.33 -3.48 -17.08
CA LYS A 104 -2.49 -3.96 -18.20
C LYS A 104 -2.48 -5.49 -18.38
N TRP A 105 -2.85 -6.23 -17.33
CA TRP A 105 -2.94 -7.69 -17.35
C TRP A 105 -4.34 -8.17 -17.69
N GLU A 106 -5.36 -7.55 -17.10
CA GLU A 106 -6.78 -7.82 -17.38
C GLU A 106 -7.09 -7.66 -18.87
N ALA A 107 -6.54 -6.61 -19.49
CA ALA A 107 -6.72 -6.32 -20.92
C ALA A 107 -6.27 -7.45 -21.87
N ASN A 108 -5.47 -8.40 -21.37
CA ASN A 108 -4.96 -9.54 -22.14
C ASN A 108 -5.61 -10.87 -21.76
N TRP A 109 -6.60 -10.88 -20.85
CA TRP A 109 -7.26 -12.10 -20.42
C TRP A 109 -8.23 -12.64 -21.48
N THR A 110 -8.20 -13.96 -21.65
CA THR A 110 -9.30 -14.67 -22.32
C THR A 110 -10.54 -14.67 -21.42
N SER A 111 -11.74 -14.86 -22.00
CA SER A 111 -12.99 -14.96 -21.22
C SER A 111 -12.95 -16.08 -20.17
N SER A 112 -12.23 -17.17 -20.43
CA SER A 112 -12.04 -18.25 -19.45
C SER A 112 -11.17 -17.83 -18.26
N GLN A 113 -10.12 -17.03 -18.51
CA GLN A 113 -9.28 -16.49 -17.44
C GLN A 113 -10.07 -15.50 -16.60
N ALA A 114 -10.76 -14.54 -17.23
CA ALA A 114 -11.62 -13.59 -16.52
C ALA A 114 -12.65 -14.31 -15.63
N SER A 115 -13.36 -15.31 -16.16
CA SER A 115 -14.33 -16.10 -15.39
C SER A 115 -13.70 -16.84 -14.20
N THR A 116 -12.45 -17.30 -14.36
CA THR A 116 -11.70 -17.97 -13.28
C THR A 116 -11.35 -16.98 -12.18
N VAL A 117 -10.86 -15.79 -12.55
CA VAL A 117 -10.55 -14.71 -11.61
C VAL A 117 -11.81 -14.28 -10.87
N ASP A 118 -12.92 -14.06 -11.56
CA ASP A 118 -14.19 -13.69 -10.95
C ASP A 118 -14.66 -14.74 -9.92
N SER A 119 -14.49 -16.03 -10.24
CA SER A 119 -14.83 -17.12 -9.32
C SER A 119 -13.92 -17.16 -8.10
N GLN A 120 -12.62 -16.85 -8.26
CA GLN A 120 -11.68 -16.76 -7.14
C GLN A 120 -12.01 -15.59 -6.23
N LEU A 121 -12.28 -14.41 -6.80
CA LEU A 121 -12.67 -13.22 -6.02
C LEU A 121 -13.97 -13.45 -5.24
N GLN A 122 -14.93 -14.19 -5.81
CA GLN A 122 -16.16 -14.58 -5.09
C GLN A 122 -15.92 -15.53 -3.91
N SER A 123 -14.77 -16.22 -3.88
CA SER A 123 -14.40 -17.09 -2.77
C SER A 123 -13.62 -16.38 -1.67
N GLU A 124 -13.10 -15.17 -1.95
CA GLU A 124 -12.47 -14.33 -0.94
C GLU A 124 -13.53 -13.76 0.02
N GLU A 125 -13.18 -13.67 1.30
CA GLU A 125 -14.04 -13.06 2.30
C GLU A 125 -14.12 -11.55 2.06
N ASP A 126 -15.33 -11.00 2.19
CA ASP A 126 -15.55 -9.55 2.18
C ASP A 126 -15.21 -8.99 3.57
N GLU A 127 -14.00 -8.43 3.67
CA GLU A 127 -13.42 -7.87 4.90
C GLU A 127 -13.87 -6.42 5.14
N THR A 128 -14.69 -5.84 4.25
CA THR A 128 -15.10 -4.42 4.38
C THR A 128 -15.77 -4.12 5.73
N LYS A 129 -16.43 -5.12 6.33
CA LYS A 129 -17.10 -5.04 7.64
C LYS A 129 -16.16 -5.20 8.83
N ASP A 130 -15.00 -5.82 8.63
CA ASP A 130 -14.00 -6.03 9.68
C ASP A 130 -13.22 -4.75 9.94
N TYR A 131 -13.15 -3.89 8.93
CA TYR A 131 -12.52 -2.60 9.04
C TYR A 131 -13.56 -1.49 9.15
N PRO A 132 -13.27 -0.44 9.92
CA PRO A 132 -14.15 0.71 10.06
C PRO A 132 -14.44 1.45 8.73
N SER A 133 -13.67 1.14 7.69
CA SER A 133 -13.65 1.79 6.39
C SER A 133 -14.36 0.97 5.31
N GLU A 134 -15.68 0.83 5.39
CA GLU A 134 -16.47 0.29 4.27
C GLU A 134 -16.42 1.28 3.11
N SER A 135 -15.63 0.99 2.07
CA SER A 135 -15.61 1.81 0.87
C SER A 135 -16.24 1.11 -0.30
N ASN A 136 -17.42 1.60 -0.68
CA ASN A 136 -18.15 1.18 -1.87
C ASN A 136 -18.08 2.23 -2.99
N LEU A 137 -17.18 3.21 -2.87
CA LEU A 137 -17.01 4.27 -3.84
C LEU A 137 -15.71 4.09 -4.62
N VAL A 138 -15.84 4.18 -5.95
CA VAL A 138 -14.70 4.13 -6.86
C VAL A 138 -14.15 5.55 -7.00
N PHE A 139 -12.95 5.78 -6.49
CA PHE A 139 -12.13 6.95 -6.79
C PHE A 139 -10.79 6.48 -7.31
N GLU A 140 -10.24 7.25 -8.26
CA GLU A 140 -8.92 6.97 -8.83
C GLU A 140 -7.89 7.91 -8.25
N ASP A 141 -8.22 9.18 -8.01
CA ASP A 141 -7.24 10.17 -7.58
C ASP A 141 -7.08 10.18 -6.05
N ILE A 142 -5.83 10.12 -5.60
CA ILE A 142 -5.45 10.20 -4.18
C ILE A 142 -4.46 11.34 -4.00
N GLU A 143 -4.93 12.39 -3.36
CA GLU A 143 -4.13 13.58 -3.04
C GLU A 143 -3.17 13.33 -1.88
N PRO A 144 -2.25 14.27 -1.58
CA PRO A 144 -1.47 14.19 -0.36
C PRO A 144 -2.38 14.10 0.86
N LEU A 145 -2.13 13.09 1.69
CA LEU A 145 -2.89 12.87 2.92
C LEU A 145 -2.07 13.31 4.11
N GLU A 146 -2.76 13.85 5.11
CA GLU A 146 -2.22 14.22 6.40
C GLU A 146 -3.08 13.58 7.49
N PHE A 147 -2.44 12.73 8.30
CA PHE A 147 -3.07 12.06 9.43
C PHE A 147 -2.67 12.67 10.77
N LEU A 148 -3.45 12.36 11.81
CA LEU A 148 -3.11 12.72 13.19
C LEU A 148 -1.77 12.08 13.62
N SER A 149 -1.12 12.72 14.59
CA SER A 149 0.13 12.20 15.18
C SER A 149 -0.03 10.82 15.85
N THR A 150 -1.26 10.43 16.19
CA THR A 150 -1.60 9.11 16.76
C THR A 150 -1.73 8.01 15.70
N THR A 151 -1.90 8.37 14.43
CA THR A 151 -2.04 7.41 13.32
C THR A 151 -0.68 6.80 13.01
N THR A 152 -0.53 5.50 13.17
CA THR A 152 0.73 4.79 12.95
C THR A 152 0.66 3.75 11.84
N SER A 153 -0.56 3.42 11.38
CA SER A 153 -0.82 2.41 10.35
C SER A 153 -1.77 2.96 9.30
N VAL A 154 -1.44 2.74 8.02
CA VAL A 154 -2.33 3.01 6.90
C VAL A 154 -2.31 1.84 5.91
N MET A 155 -3.48 1.48 5.41
CA MET A 155 -3.65 0.41 4.43
C MET A 155 -4.60 0.84 3.32
N PHE A 156 -4.19 0.68 2.07
CA PHE A 156 -5.01 0.91 0.88
C PHE A 156 -5.17 -0.41 0.13
N VAL A 157 -6.40 -0.81 -0.12
CA VAL A 157 -6.74 -2.15 -0.59
C VAL A 157 -7.69 -2.06 -1.79
N GLY A 158 -7.27 -2.59 -2.94
CA GLY A 158 -8.17 -2.78 -4.07
C GLY A 158 -9.08 -3.98 -3.87
N GLY A 159 -10.37 -3.80 -4.12
CA GLY A 159 -11.42 -4.78 -3.88
C GLY A 159 -11.99 -4.68 -2.47
N THR A 160 -12.41 -5.82 -1.93
CA THR A 160 -13.06 -5.96 -0.62
C THR A 160 -12.26 -6.84 0.35
N SER A 161 -11.04 -7.21 -0.03
CA SER A 161 -10.18 -8.11 0.75
C SER A 161 -8.71 -7.74 0.59
N VAL A 162 -7.91 -7.90 1.65
CA VAL A 162 -6.44 -7.84 1.59
C VAL A 162 -5.83 -9.02 0.83
N TRP A 163 -6.65 -9.99 0.46
CA TRP A 163 -6.32 -11.04 -0.49
C TRP A 163 -6.78 -10.63 -1.88
N GLY A 164 -6.18 -11.22 -2.91
CA GLY A 164 -6.52 -10.85 -4.27
C GLY A 164 -5.91 -11.79 -5.28
N VAL A 165 -6.46 -11.75 -6.49
CA VAL A 165 -5.95 -12.51 -7.62
C VAL A 165 -4.89 -11.68 -8.33
N ARG A 166 -3.68 -12.24 -8.49
CA ARG A 166 -2.55 -11.57 -9.14
C ARG A 166 -2.99 -10.95 -10.47
N GLY A 167 -2.78 -9.63 -10.61
CA GLY A 167 -3.13 -8.89 -11.82
C GLY A 167 -4.49 -8.19 -11.78
N LYS A 168 -5.43 -8.64 -10.93
CA LYS A 168 -6.67 -7.89 -10.65
C LYS A 168 -6.38 -6.82 -9.62
N VAL A 169 -6.61 -5.57 -9.98
CA VAL A 169 -6.32 -4.42 -9.10
C VAL A 169 -7.33 -3.30 -9.28
N SER A 170 -7.41 -2.41 -8.29
CA SER A 170 -8.07 -1.11 -8.44
C SER A 170 -7.05 -0.09 -8.94
N GLN A 171 -7.36 0.58 -10.05
CA GLN A 171 -6.48 1.62 -10.59
C GLN A 171 -6.59 2.89 -9.76
N VAL A 172 -5.43 3.42 -9.33
CA VAL A 172 -5.34 4.66 -8.58
C VAL A 172 -4.17 5.53 -9.07
N LYS A 173 -4.31 6.83 -8.87
CA LYS A 173 -3.31 7.86 -9.16
C LYS A 173 -2.90 8.49 -7.85
N LEU A 174 -1.65 8.24 -7.46
CA LEU A 174 -1.08 8.86 -6.27
C LEU A 174 -0.45 10.20 -6.65
N SER A 175 -0.79 11.25 -5.89
CA SER A 175 -0.06 12.50 -5.95
C SER A 175 1.42 12.30 -5.61
N PRO A 176 2.35 13.05 -6.23
CA PRO A 176 3.67 13.25 -5.65
C PRO A 176 3.51 13.72 -4.19
N ALA A 177 4.38 13.26 -3.29
CA ALA A 177 4.28 13.55 -1.85
C ALA A 177 3.14 12.88 -1.08
N PHE A 178 2.40 11.94 -1.69
CA PHE A 178 1.24 11.22 -1.12
C PHE A 178 1.22 11.07 0.41
N LEU A 179 2.18 10.37 1.01
CA LEU A 179 2.31 10.19 2.47
C LEU A 179 3.58 10.80 3.04
N SER A 180 4.35 11.54 2.24
CA SER A 180 5.71 11.97 2.58
C SER A 180 5.83 12.78 3.88
N SER A 181 4.79 13.55 4.24
CA SER A 181 4.73 14.35 5.47
C SER A 181 4.44 13.53 6.73
N ASN A 182 4.01 12.27 6.59
CA ASN A 182 3.45 11.46 7.67
C ASN A 182 4.54 10.66 8.40
N THR A 183 5.48 11.37 9.03
CA THR A 183 6.67 10.80 9.68
C THR A 183 6.39 9.96 10.93
N GLN A 184 5.15 9.95 11.40
CA GLN A 184 4.67 9.11 12.50
C GLN A 184 4.31 7.68 12.07
N LEU A 185 4.14 7.44 10.77
CA LEU A 185 3.71 6.14 10.26
C LEU A 185 4.81 5.09 10.45
N THR A 186 4.40 3.95 11.01
CA THR A 186 5.25 2.77 11.21
C THR A 186 4.87 1.65 10.26
N LYS A 187 3.62 1.61 9.79
CA LYS A 187 3.09 0.59 8.88
C LYS A 187 2.40 1.25 7.69
N ILE A 188 2.83 0.88 6.49
CA ILE A 188 2.24 1.35 5.23
C ILE A 188 1.97 0.12 4.37
N SER A 189 0.72 -0.05 3.96
CA SER A 189 0.30 -1.17 3.14
C SER A 189 -0.49 -0.69 1.92
N MET A 190 -0.11 -1.19 0.75
CA MET A 190 -0.84 -1.08 -0.50
C MET A 190 -1.04 -2.48 -1.04
N VAL A 191 -2.27 -2.82 -1.35
CA VAL A 191 -2.64 -4.20 -1.72
C VAL A 191 -3.62 -4.16 -2.87
N ASN A 192 -3.38 -4.94 -3.92
CA ASN A 192 -4.27 -5.02 -5.09
C ASN A 192 -4.49 -3.66 -5.79
N LEU A 193 -3.45 -2.81 -5.86
CA LEU A 193 -3.56 -1.47 -6.46
C LEU A 193 -2.71 -1.35 -7.73
N GLY A 194 -3.31 -0.85 -8.80
CA GLY A 194 -2.61 -0.47 -10.02
C GLY A 194 -2.29 1.02 -9.99
N PHE A 195 -1.11 1.39 -10.49
CA PHE A 195 -0.70 2.79 -10.59
C PHE A 195 -0.45 3.16 -12.04
N ASP A 196 -0.95 4.32 -12.47
CA ASP A 196 -0.65 4.88 -13.80
C ASP A 196 0.84 5.10 -13.99
N VAL A 197 1.50 5.55 -12.93
CA VAL A 197 2.93 5.76 -12.84
C VAL A 197 3.42 5.15 -11.54
N ASP A 198 4.48 4.34 -11.60
CA ASP A 198 5.12 3.78 -10.41
C ASP A 198 5.46 4.90 -9.41
N PRO A 199 5.22 4.71 -8.10
CA PRO A 199 5.49 5.73 -7.08
C PRO A 199 6.94 6.27 -7.14
N PRO A 200 7.13 7.58 -7.40
CA PRO A 200 8.47 8.17 -7.42
C PRO A 200 9.07 8.30 -6.01
N GLN A 201 10.32 8.74 -5.92
CA GLN A 201 10.91 9.13 -4.63
C GLN A 201 10.10 10.27 -3.99
N SER A 202 10.10 10.31 -2.66
CA SER A 202 9.32 11.21 -1.81
C SER A 202 7.82 10.98 -1.91
N THR A 203 7.37 9.76 -2.27
CA THR A 203 5.95 9.39 -2.16
C THR A 203 5.62 8.97 -0.74
N PHE A 204 6.55 8.28 -0.07
CA PHE A 204 6.37 7.72 1.26
C PHE A 204 7.28 8.39 2.30
N PRO A 205 6.91 8.37 3.60
CA PRO A 205 7.83 8.74 4.65
C PRO A 205 8.91 7.66 4.76
N THR A 206 10.13 8.07 5.08
CA THR A 206 11.29 7.16 5.15
C THR A 206 11.81 6.97 6.59
N LYS A 207 11.27 7.73 7.53
CA LYS A 207 11.61 7.64 8.96
C LYS A 207 10.56 6.80 9.68
N ASN A 208 11.01 5.96 10.61
CA ASN A 208 10.19 5.16 11.51
C ASN A 208 9.31 4.08 10.86
N VAL A 209 9.37 3.91 9.54
CA VAL A 209 8.65 2.82 8.85
C VAL A 209 9.29 1.49 9.22
N GLU A 210 8.54 0.63 9.90
CA GLU A 210 8.92 -0.70 10.34
C GLU A 210 8.32 -1.79 9.45
N SER A 211 7.13 -1.55 8.89
CA SER A 211 6.44 -2.47 7.99
C SER A 211 6.03 -1.78 6.70
N PHE A 212 6.44 -2.32 5.56
CA PHE A 212 6.09 -1.79 4.25
C PHE A 212 5.62 -2.91 3.32
N ARG A 213 4.39 -2.76 2.82
CA ARG A 213 3.75 -3.74 1.95
C ARG A 213 3.26 -3.06 0.68
N MET A 214 3.65 -3.59 -0.47
CA MET A 214 3.04 -3.29 -1.77
C MET A 214 2.80 -4.61 -2.51
N SER A 215 1.73 -5.31 -2.16
CA SER A 215 1.40 -6.65 -2.65
C SER A 215 0.42 -6.57 -3.81
N ASN A 216 0.64 -7.35 -4.88
CA ASN A 216 -0.22 -7.33 -6.07
C ASN A 216 -0.42 -5.90 -6.62
N CYS A 217 0.69 -5.18 -6.81
CA CYS A 217 0.69 -3.78 -7.23
C CYS A 217 1.14 -3.56 -8.68
N LEU A 218 1.25 -4.64 -9.45
CA LEU A 218 1.71 -4.65 -10.83
C LEU A 218 3.13 -4.08 -11.06
N LEU A 219 3.92 -3.98 -9.99
CA LEU A 219 5.24 -3.34 -9.99
C LEU A 219 6.27 -4.22 -10.69
N SER A 220 7.11 -3.60 -11.49
CA SER A 220 8.34 -4.21 -12.01
C SER A 220 9.61 -3.53 -11.50
N THR A 221 9.49 -2.40 -10.82
CA THR A 221 10.58 -1.67 -10.18
C THR A 221 10.19 -1.28 -8.75
N TYR A 222 11.17 -1.27 -7.85
CA TYR A 222 10.92 -1.00 -6.44
C TYR A 222 10.83 0.51 -6.20
N PRO A 223 9.93 0.97 -5.32
CA PRO A 223 9.86 2.36 -4.90
C PRO A 223 11.21 2.90 -4.44
N ALA A 224 11.63 4.04 -4.97
CA ALA A 224 12.94 4.64 -4.65
C ALA A 224 13.09 4.99 -3.16
N ASP A 225 11.98 5.25 -2.46
CA ASP A 225 11.97 5.58 -1.03
C ASP A 225 12.51 4.45 -0.14
N LEU A 226 12.42 3.19 -0.58
CA LEU A 226 12.89 2.03 0.17
C LEU A 226 14.38 2.10 0.50
N GLU A 227 15.20 2.71 -0.36
CA GLU A 227 16.63 2.91 -0.11
C GLU A 227 16.90 3.70 1.18
N PHE A 228 15.92 4.50 1.63
CA PHE A 228 16.06 5.39 2.79
C PHE A 228 15.29 4.90 4.02
N MET A 229 14.48 3.84 3.92
CA MET A 229 13.70 3.25 5.02
C MET A 229 14.56 2.38 5.96
N THR A 230 15.54 3.00 6.62
CA THR A 230 16.56 2.29 7.42
C THR A 230 16.04 1.60 8.70
N THR A 231 14.76 1.77 9.03
CA THR A 231 14.10 1.15 10.20
C THR A 231 13.26 -0.07 9.83
N ILE A 232 13.20 -0.46 8.56
CA ILE A 232 12.26 -1.47 8.06
C ILE A 232 12.60 -2.85 8.63
N VAL A 233 11.60 -3.55 9.14
CA VAL A 233 11.70 -4.88 9.74
C VAL A 233 10.96 -5.90 8.88
N HIS A 234 9.79 -5.53 8.36
CA HIS A 234 8.91 -6.38 7.56
C HIS A 234 8.65 -5.77 6.19
N VAL A 235 8.93 -6.53 5.14
CA VAL A 235 8.72 -6.11 3.75
C VAL A 235 7.94 -7.17 3.00
N ASP A 236 6.87 -6.75 2.32
CA ASP A 236 6.07 -7.61 1.46
C ASP A 236 5.85 -6.99 0.09
N PHE A 237 6.41 -7.66 -0.92
CA PHE A 237 6.35 -7.33 -2.33
C PHE A 237 5.81 -8.51 -3.14
N SER A 238 5.05 -9.40 -2.51
CA SER A 238 4.47 -10.57 -3.16
C SER A 238 3.51 -10.20 -4.30
N LEU A 239 3.30 -11.14 -5.22
CA LEU A 239 2.36 -11.03 -6.34
C LEU A 239 2.67 -9.86 -7.31
N ASN A 240 3.92 -9.42 -7.39
CA ASN A 240 4.37 -8.41 -8.35
C ASN A 240 5.11 -9.04 -9.54
N TYR A 241 5.93 -8.26 -10.26
CA TYR A 241 6.62 -8.67 -11.49
C TYR A 241 8.11 -8.33 -11.43
N PHE A 242 8.71 -8.33 -10.23
CA PHE A 242 10.13 -8.09 -10.04
C PHE A 242 10.96 -9.20 -10.67
N LYS A 243 11.98 -8.81 -11.45
CA LYS A 243 12.93 -9.73 -12.08
C LYS A 243 14.24 -9.85 -11.34
N ASP A 244 14.58 -8.82 -10.57
CA ASP A 244 15.83 -8.71 -9.84
C ASP A 244 15.55 -8.36 -8.38
N TYR A 245 16.46 -8.77 -7.50
CA TYR A 245 16.53 -8.29 -6.13
C TYR A 245 17.47 -7.06 -6.04
N PRO A 246 16.99 -5.87 -5.62
CA PRO A 246 17.84 -4.69 -5.47
C PRO A 246 18.54 -4.73 -4.11
N VAL A 247 19.86 -4.80 -4.16
CA VAL A 247 20.75 -4.71 -2.97
C VAL A 247 20.51 -3.43 -2.16
N LYS A 248 19.98 -2.37 -2.78
CA LYS A 248 19.79 -1.05 -2.16
C LYS A 248 18.78 -0.99 -1.01
N PHE A 249 17.85 -1.94 -0.89
CA PHE A 249 16.94 -1.98 0.26
C PHE A 249 17.25 -3.14 1.23
N SER A 250 18.42 -3.78 1.12
CA SER A 250 18.92 -4.78 2.07
C SER A 250 19.36 -4.14 3.40
N HIS A 251 18.42 -3.52 4.11
CA HIS A 251 18.63 -2.97 5.44
C HIS A 251 18.96 -4.05 6.46
N ALA A 252 19.95 -3.76 7.31
CA ALA A 252 20.36 -4.66 8.38
C ALA A 252 19.24 -4.93 9.41
N THR A 253 18.21 -4.10 9.47
CA THR A 253 17.08 -4.25 10.40
C THR A 253 16.04 -5.28 9.95
N MET A 254 16.04 -5.69 8.68
CA MET A 254 15.02 -6.57 8.13
C MET A 254 15.07 -7.98 8.74
N GLN A 255 13.89 -8.47 9.10
CA GLN A 255 13.67 -9.80 9.66
C GLN A 255 12.70 -10.63 8.81
N THR A 256 11.83 -9.99 8.05
CA THR A 256 10.86 -10.68 7.19
C THR A 256 10.84 -10.05 5.81
N LEU A 257 11.02 -10.88 4.78
CA LEU A 257 10.92 -10.48 3.39
C LEU A 257 10.07 -11.49 2.61
N ASN A 258 8.96 -11.01 2.06
CA ASN A 258 8.12 -11.77 1.14
C ASN A 258 8.25 -11.20 -0.28
N LEU A 259 8.83 -12.00 -1.17
CA LEU A 259 8.93 -11.73 -2.61
C LEU A 259 8.28 -12.86 -3.41
N SER A 260 7.35 -13.60 -2.80
CA SER A 260 6.68 -14.72 -3.44
C SER A 260 5.89 -14.28 -4.68
N THR A 261 5.77 -15.18 -5.65
CA THR A 261 5.00 -14.97 -6.88
C THR A 261 5.45 -13.72 -7.65
N ASN A 262 6.75 -13.61 -7.90
CA ASN A 262 7.37 -12.59 -8.74
C ASN A 262 7.93 -13.24 -10.03
N ALA A 263 9.04 -12.73 -10.56
CA ALA A 263 9.77 -13.29 -11.70
C ALA A 263 11.29 -13.27 -11.45
N LEU A 264 11.71 -13.42 -10.19
CA LEU A 264 13.11 -13.33 -9.79
C LEU A 264 13.91 -14.49 -10.41
N THR A 265 15.07 -14.18 -10.97
CA THR A 265 16.03 -15.18 -11.48
C THR A 265 17.22 -15.38 -10.54
N ALA A 266 17.49 -14.39 -9.67
CA ALA A 266 18.52 -14.46 -8.65
C ALA A 266 18.15 -13.60 -7.42
N CYS A 267 18.80 -13.88 -6.28
CA CYS A 267 18.75 -13.06 -5.07
C CYS A 267 20.18 -12.88 -4.53
N SER A 268 20.59 -11.65 -4.26
CA SER A 268 21.99 -11.32 -3.90
C SER A 268 22.13 -10.36 -2.72
N GLY A 269 21.06 -10.12 -1.95
CA GLY A 269 21.08 -9.24 -0.78
C GLY A 269 21.85 -9.82 0.41
N ASP A 270 22.44 -8.96 1.23
CA ASP A 270 22.95 -9.33 2.55
C ASP A 270 21.89 -9.05 3.60
N PHE A 271 21.50 -10.07 4.36
CA PHE A 271 20.42 -9.97 5.34
C PHE A 271 20.84 -10.60 6.68
N PRO A 272 21.72 -9.92 7.44
CA PRO A 272 22.32 -10.50 8.63
C PRO A 272 21.30 -10.85 9.73
N ASN A 273 20.12 -10.20 9.71
CA ASN A 273 19.06 -10.41 10.70
C ASN A 273 17.80 -11.07 10.13
N MET A 274 17.84 -11.60 8.90
CA MET A 274 16.68 -12.26 8.30
C MET A 274 16.24 -13.47 9.12
N VAL A 275 14.95 -13.56 9.37
CA VAL A 275 14.32 -14.68 10.11
C VAL A 275 13.39 -15.47 9.18
N ASN A 276 12.65 -14.76 8.32
CA ASN A 276 11.65 -15.33 7.43
C ASN A 276 11.84 -14.79 6.01
N LEU A 277 12.17 -15.67 5.07
CA LEU A 277 12.35 -15.33 3.67
C LEU A 277 11.44 -16.19 2.79
N ASP A 278 10.56 -15.55 2.03
CA ASP A 278 9.73 -16.21 1.03
C ASP A 278 10.11 -15.74 -0.38
N LEU A 279 10.64 -16.67 -1.17
CA LEU A 279 10.99 -16.51 -2.59
C LEU A 279 10.22 -17.52 -3.45
N SER A 280 9.13 -18.08 -2.96
CA SER A 280 8.32 -19.07 -3.69
C SER A 280 7.68 -18.48 -4.95
N GLY A 281 7.33 -19.31 -5.94
CA GLY A 281 6.66 -18.85 -7.16
C GLY A 281 7.48 -17.87 -8.00
N ASN A 282 8.80 -18.01 -7.98
CA ASN A 282 9.72 -17.24 -8.82
C ASN A 282 10.30 -18.14 -9.93
N THR A 283 11.34 -17.66 -10.61
CA THR A 283 12.03 -18.40 -11.69
C THR A 283 13.50 -18.64 -11.33
N LEU A 284 13.80 -18.89 -10.06
CA LEU A 284 15.16 -19.18 -9.62
C LEU A 284 15.61 -20.54 -10.18
N GLU A 285 16.78 -20.57 -10.81
CA GLU A 285 17.37 -21.80 -11.37
C GLU A 285 18.33 -22.48 -10.39
N GLU A 286 18.81 -21.73 -9.39
CA GLU A 286 19.71 -22.18 -8.33
C GLU A 286 19.27 -21.62 -6.98
N VAL A 287 19.60 -22.32 -5.89
CA VAL A 287 19.40 -21.81 -4.52
C VAL A 287 20.42 -20.69 -4.26
N PRO A 288 20.00 -19.46 -3.92
CA PRO A 288 20.93 -18.35 -3.67
C PRO A 288 21.93 -18.68 -2.55
N SER A 289 23.23 -18.58 -2.85
CA SER A 289 24.29 -19.04 -1.93
C SER A 289 24.38 -18.21 -0.65
N ASN A 290 24.05 -16.92 -0.71
CA ASN A 290 24.02 -16.00 0.43
C ASN A 290 23.04 -16.43 1.54
N ILE A 291 22.03 -17.25 1.23
CA ILE A 291 21.06 -17.73 2.22
C ILE A 291 21.74 -18.63 3.28
N PHE A 292 22.80 -19.34 2.90
CA PHE A 292 23.54 -20.20 3.82
C PHE A 292 24.39 -19.42 4.83
N ASP A 293 24.63 -18.13 4.57
CA ASP A 293 25.37 -17.22 5.44
C ASP A 293 24.44 -16.43 6.39
N MET A 294 23.12 -16.66 6.36
CA MET A 294 22.14 -15.95 7.20
C MET A 294 21.99 -16.62 8.58
N PRO A 295 22.64 -16.11 9.66
CA PRO A 295 22.74 -16.83 10.93
C PRO A 295 21.42 -16.95 11.69
N ASN A 296 20.48 -16.05 11.39
CA ASN A 296 19.20 -15.91 12.08
C ASN A 296 18.03 -16.52 11.30
N LEU A 297 18.26 -17.06 10.10
CA LEU A 297 17.19 -17.55 9.24
C LEU A 297 16.54 -18.79 9.84
N LYS A 298 15.22 -18.74 10.02
CA LYS A 298 14.42 -19.82 10.60
C LYS A 298 13.48 -20.45 9.60
N SER A 299 12.97 -19.67 8.65
CA SER A 299 12.01 -20.13 7.66
C SER A 299 12.41 -19.65 6.27
N LEU A 300 12.55 -20.59 5.35
CA LEU A 300 12.83 -20.34 3.95
C LEU A 300 11.81 -21.05 3.07
N ASN A 301 11.15 -20.30 2.19
CA ASN A 301 10.26 -20.87 1.18
C ASN A 301 10.82 -20.63 -0.23
N LEU A 302 11.08 -21.71 -0.94
CA LEU A 302 11.62 -21.73 -2.31
C LEU A 302 10.72 -22.54 -3.25
N SER A 303 9.51 -22.94 -2.83
CA SER A 303 8.62 -23.76 -3.64
C SER A 303 8.21 -23.06 -4.95
N GLY A 304 7.94 -23.82 -6.01
CA GLY A 304 7.48 -23.26 -7.28
C GLY A 304 8.53 -22.41 -8.00
N ASN A 305 9.81 -22.78 -7.87
CA ASN A 305 10.93 -22.26 -8.67
C ASN A 305 11.39 -23.30 -9.69
N SER A 306 12.36 -22.94 -10.53
CA SER A 306 12.84 -23.72 -11.67
C SER A 306 14.20 -24.40 -11.42
N PHE A 307 14.46 -24.91 -10.21
CA PHE A 307 15.79 -25.46 -9.90
C PHE A 307 16.11 -26.68 -10.77
N SER A 308 17.26 -26.69 -11.42
CA SER A 308 17.71 -27.84 -12.21
C SER A 308 18.48 -28.86 -11.37
N ASP A 309 19.14 -28.39 -10.31
CA ASP A 309 19.84 -29.19 -9.31
C ASP A 309 19.72 -28.49 -7.94
N VAL A 310 19.51 -29.26 -6.89
CA VAL A 310 19.41 -28.77 -5.49
C VAL A 310 20.56 -29.32 -4.64
N SER A 311 21.64 -29.77 -5.29
CA SER A 311 22.82 -30.28 -4.60
C SER A 311 23.47 -29.18 -3.76
N LEU A 312 23.53 -29.38 -2.44
CA LEU A 312 24.20 -28.49 -1.51
C LEU A 312 25.63 -28.96 -1.23
N THR A 313 26.57 -28.02 -1.15
CA THR A 313 27.94 -28.31 -0.72
C THR A 313 27.97 -28.62 0.79
N PRO A 314 28.99 -29.35 1.28
CA PRO A 314 29.17 -29.55 2.71
C PRO A 314 29.22 -28.26 3.53
N ASP A 315 29.82 -27.19 2.98
CA ASP A 315 29.90 -25.87 3.63
C ASP A 315 28.51 -25.22 3.74
N GLN A 316 27.68 -25.35 2.70
CA GLN A 316 26.28 -24.89 2.74
C GLN A 316 25.50 -25.63 3.82
N LEU A 317 25.70 -26.94 3.99
CA LEU A 317 25.06 -27.73 5.05
C LEU A 317 25.52 -27.36 6.46
N ILE A 318 26.75 -26.88 6.63
CA ILE A 318 27.26 -26.39 7.92
C ILE A 318 26.61 -25.04 8.29
N GLY A 319 26.40 -24.16 7.29
CA GLY A 319 25.69 -22.88 7.45
C GLY A 319 24.21 -23.04 7.84
N VAL A 320 23.57 -24.12 7.38
CA VAL A 320 22.17 -24.50 7.72
C VAL A 320 22.08 -25.09 9.14
N GLY A 321 22.94 -24.67 10.08
CA GLY A 321 22.96 -25.18 11.46
C GLY A 321 21.58 -25.15 12.15
N TYR A 322 21.48 -25.71 13.37
CA TYR A 322 20.26 -25.98 14.17
C TYR A 322 19.17 -24.86 14.28
N ASN A 323 19.39 -23.67 13.74
CA ASN A 323 18.47 -22.55 13.73
C ASN A 323 17.37 -22.65 12.64
N TRP A 324 17.62 -23.37 11.55
CA TRP A 324 16.62 -23.53 10.48
C TRP A 324 15.49 -24.45 10.95
N ARG A 325 14.26 -23.94 10.94
CA ARG A 325 13.07 -24.68 11.35
C ARG A 325 12.36 -25.33 10.16
N SER A 326 12.38 -24.68 9.00
CA SER A 326 11.71 -25.18 7.79
C SER A 326 12.40 -24.67 6.53
N ILE A 327 12.61 -25.58 5.58
CA ILE A 327 12.94 -25.28 4.18
C ILE A 327 11.91 -25.95 3.28
N CYS A 328 11.20 -25.16 2.47
CA CYS A 328 10.21 -25.66 1.53
C CYS A 328 10.78 -25.63 0.11
N LEU A 329 11.11 -26.80 -0.42
CA LEU A 329 11.57 -27.03 -1.79
C LEU A 329 10.57 -27.95 -2.49
N HIS A 330 9.36 -27.45 -2.77
CA HIS A 330 8.43 -28.18 -3.61
C HIS A 330 8.58 -27.71 -5.05
N GLN A 331 9.06 -28.59 -5.92
CA GLN A 331 8.97 -28.40 -7.36
C GLN A 331 7.66 -28.98 -7.87
N HIS A 332 7.03 -28.30 -8.81
CA HIS A 332 6.02 -28.94 -9.65
C HIS A 332 6.76 -29.80 -10.69
N GLY A 333 7.02 -31.07 -10.38
CA GLY A 333 7.67 -32.02 -11.30
C GLY A 333 8.37 -33.17 -10.60
#